data_AF-A0A1Z9EVT1-F1
#
_entry.id   AF-A0A1Z9EVT1-F1
#
_cell.length_a   1.000
_cell.length_b   1.000
_cell.length_c   1.000
_cell.angle_alpha   90.00
_cell.angle_beta   90.00
_cell.angle_gamma   90.00
#
_symmetry.space_group_name_H-M   'P 1'
#
loop_
_entity.id
_entity.type
_entity.pdbx_description
1 polymer ?
#
loop_
_entity_poly.entity_id
_entity_poly.type
_entity_poly.pdbx_seq_one_letter_code
_entity_poly.pdbx_strand_id
1 'polypeptide(L)'
;MTLQKPKKPVTDPPVVRLRCREDGPLVVELPEAIDGVPSVTVQITDHHREAFTLPTNKSVLALCRCGKSANRPFCDGSHKTCEFRASETAS
;
A
#
# COMPACT_ATOMS: atom_id res chain seq x y z
N MET A 1 -19.34 -6.21 29.33
CA MET A 1 -17.87 -6.08 29.39
C MET A 1 -17.29 -7.05 28.38
N THR A 2 -17.05 -6.61 27.15
CA THR A 2 -16.53 -7.46 26.09
C THR A 2 -15.04 -7.69 26.32
N LEU A 3 -14.70 -8.93 26.72
CA LEU A 3 -13.33 -9.39 26.87
C LEU A 3 -12.62 -9.23 25.52
N GLN A 4 -11.68 -8.30 25.45
CA GLN A 4 -10.80 -8.15 24.30
C GLN A 4 -9.88 -9.38 24.30
N LYS A 5 -9.95 -10.18 23.22
CA LYS A 5 -9.09 -11.35 23.05
C LYS A 5 -7.62 -10.93 23.16
N PRO A 6 -6.76 -11.71 23.84
CA PRO A 6 -5.35 -11.37 23.99
C PRO A 6 -4.69 -11.23 22.61
N LYS A 7 -4.06 -10.07 22.34
CA LYS A 7 -3.18 -9.91 21.17
C LYS A 7 -2.10 -10.97 21.28
N LYS A 8 -2.08 -11.94 20.36
CA LYS A 8 -0.97 -12.92 20.27
C LYS A 8 0.35 -12.15 20.26
N PRO A 9 1.40 -12.63 20.94
CA PRO A 9 2.71 -12.00 20.89
C PRO A 9 3.14 -11.92 19.41
N VAL A 10 3.46 -10.71 18.95
CA VAL A 10 3.93 -10.45 17.58
C VAL A 10 5.35 -11.01 17.50
N THR A 11 5.47 -12.30 17.11
CA THR A 11 6.75 -12.99 16.91
C THR A 11 7.18 -13.06 15.46
N ASP A 12 6.33 -12.63 14.52
CA ASP A 12 6.67 -12.59 13.09
C ASP A 12 7.38 -11.26 12.75
N PRO A 13 8.44 -11.29 11.90
CA PRO A 13 9.12 -10.07 11.48
C PRO A 13 8.14 -9.13 10.76
N PRO A 14 8.33 -7.80 10.82
CA PRO A 14 7.46 -6.85 10.14
C PRO A 14 7.52 -7.07 8.62
N VAL A 15 6.40 -7.46 8.02
CA VAL A 15 6.31 -7.72 6.58
C VAL A 15 5.66 -6.54 5.86
N VAL A 16 6.32 -6.02 4.84
CA VAL A 16 5.69 -5.15 3.85
C VAL A 16 5.12 -6.02 2.74
N ARG A 17 3.81 -5.94 2.48
CA ARG A 17 3.16 -6.74 1.44
C ARG A 17 2.87 -5.87 0.22
N LEU A 18 3.35 -6.30 -0.94
CA LEU A 18 3.00 -5.70 -2.21
C LEU A 18 2.00 -6.60 -2.91
N ARG A 19 0.87 -6.05 -3.32
CA ARG A 19 -0.22 -6.78 -3.97
C ARG A 19 -0.71 -6.05 -5.20
N CYS A 20 -0.54 -6.67 -6.36
CA CYS A 20 -1.20 -6.23 -7.59
C CYS A 20 -2.69 -6.57 -7.50
N ARG A 21 -3.57 -5.57 -7.44
CA ARG A 21 -5.01 -5.84 -7.54
C ARG A 21 -5.39 -6.11 -8.99
N GLU A 22 -6.24 -7.11 -9.21
CA GLU A 22 -6.92 -7.33 -10.48
C GLU A 22 -7.53 -6.00 -10.98
N ASP A 23 -7.20 -5.65 -12.23
CA ASP A 23 -7.66 -4.43 -12.92
C ASP A 23 -7.46 -3.13 -12.12
N GLY A 24 -6.49 -3.14 -11.21
CA GLY A 24 -6.40 -2.16 -10.15
C GLY A 24 -4.99 -1.73 -9.80
N PRO A 25 -4.88 -0.93 -8.73
CA PRO A 25 -3.61 -0.39 -8.27
C PRO A 25 -2.67 -1.48 -7.72
N LEU A 26 -1.40 -1.13 -7.63
CA LEU A 26 -0.43 -1.84 -6.79
C LEU A 26 -0.64 -1.37 -5.33
N VAL A 27 -1.02 -2.27 -4.45
CA VAL A 27 -1.27 -1.98 -3.04
C VAL A 27 -0.03 -2.31 -2.23
N VAL A 28 0.40 -1.38 -1.38
CA VAL A 28 1.48 -1.55 -0.42
C VAL A 28 0.86 -1.54 0.98
N GLU A 29 0.95 -2.68 1.67
CA GLU A 29 0.45 -2.85 3.03
C GLU A 29 1.66 -2.83 3.99
N LEU A 30 1.69 -1.85 4.87
CA LEU A 30 2.73 -1.60 5.86
C LEU A 30 2.38 -2.32 7.17
N PRO A 31 3.39 -2.84 7.90
CA PRO A 31 3.18 -3.41 9.23
C PRO A 31 2.61 -2.35 10.19
N GLU A 32 1.79 -2.78 11.15
CA GLU A 32 1.31 -1.88 12.20
C GLU A 32 2.49 -1.27 12.98
N ALA A 33 2.28 -0.03 13.44
CA ALA A 33 3.20 0.61 14.36
C ALA A 33 3.17 -0.12 15.71
N ILE A 34 4.33 -0.29 16.33
CA ILE A 34 4.49 -0.82 17.68
C ILE A 34 4.79 0.38 18.57
N ASP A 35 3.93 0.61 19.57
CA ASP A 35 4.04 1.77 20.49
C ASP A 35 4.17 3.13 19.77
N GLY A 36 3.46 3.30 18.66
CA GLY A 36 3.48 4.52 17.86
C GLY A 36 4.73 4.70 16.99
N VAL A 37 5.66 3.74 17.02
CA VAL A 37 6.84 3.73 16.17
C VAL A 37 6.60 2.80 14.98
N PRO A 38 6.78 3.28 13.73
CA PRO A 38 6.64 2.42 12.56
C PRO A 38 7.75 1.36 12.57
N SER A 39 7.36 0.09 12.45
CA SER A 39 8.29 -1.04 12.42
C SER A 39 9.20 -1.04 11.18
N VAL A 40 8.76 -0.38 10.10
CA VAL A 40 9.49 -0.22 8.83
C VAL A 40 9.21 1.18 8.28
N THR A 41 10.24 1.81 7.71
CA THR A 41 10.09 3.06 6.93
C THR A 41 10.02 2.72 5.45
N VAL A 42 9.06 3.33 4.74
CA VAL A 42 8.93 3.20 3.28
C VAL A 42 9.02 4.58 2.65
N GLN A 43 9.78 4.68 1.55
CA GLN A 43 9.80 5.84 0.68
C GLN A 43 9.34 5.40 -0.71
N ILE A 44 8.54 6.25 -1.35
CA ILE A 44 8.21 6.10 -2.76
C ILE A 44 8.99 7.17 -3.49
N THR A 45 9.78 6.77 -4.46
CA THR A 45 10.54 7.69 -5.30
C THR A 45 10.24 7.47 -6.77
N ASP A 46 10.45 8.49 -7.59
CA ASP A 46 10.51 8.33 -9.03
C ASP A 46 11.88 7.78 -9.50
N HIS A 47 12.09 7.70 -10.81
CA HIS A 47 13.35 7.25 -11.40
C HIS A 47 14.52 8.24 -11.24
N HIS A 48 14.23 9.49 -10.85
CA HIS A 48 15.22 10.49 -10.47
C HIS A 48 15.60 10.42 -8.99
N ARG A 49 14.94 9.55 -8.21
CA ARG A 49 15.04 9.42 -6.75
C ARG A 49 14.40 10.58 -5.98
N GLU A 50 13.49 11.33 -6.62
CA GLU A 50 12.69 12.33 -5.91
C GLU A 50 11.58 11.64 -5.11
N ALA A 51 11.48 11.96 -3.82
CA ALA A 51 10.55 11.29 -2.91
C ALA A 51 9.17 11.96 -2.89
N PHE A 52 8.12 11.15 -2.88
CA PHE A 52 6.75 11.62 -2.73
C PHE A 52 6.35 11.73 -1.25
N THR A 53 5.54 12.75 -0.94
CA THR A 53 4.91 12.86 0.38
C THR A 53 3.87 11.74 0.54
N LEU A 54 4.08 10.87 1.52
CA LEU A 54 3.14 9.81 1.83
C LEU A 54 1.99 10.34 2.68
N PRO A 55 0.75 9.88 2.46
CA PRO A 55 -0.36 10.23 3.32
C PRO A 55 -0.11 9.72 4.74
N THR A 56 -0.21 10.62 5.71
CA THR A 56 0.10 10.34 7.12
C THR A 56 -0.87 9.31 7.70
N ASN A 57 -0.39 8.45 8.59
CA ASN A 57 -1.19 7.47 9.34
C ASN A 57 -1.95 6.44 8.47
N LYS A 58 -1.46 6.15 7.26
CA LYS A 58 -2.00 5.10 6.39
C LYS A 58 -1.10 3.87 6.44
N SER A 59 -1.63 2.74 6.89
CA SER A 59 -0.98 1.42 6.77
C SER A 59 -1.15 0.80 5.39
N VAL A 60 -1.95 1.42 4.51
CA VAL A 60 -2.20 0.92 3.15
C VAL A 60 -2.07 2.07 2.16
N LEU A 61 -1.19 1.89 1.17
CA LEU A 61 -0.99 2.80 0.05
C LEU A 61 -1.48 2.13 -1.23
N ALA A 62 -2.12 2.88 -2.11
CA ALA A 62 -2.54 2.40 -3.42
C ALA A 62 -1.82 3.19 -4.51
N LEU A 63 -0.96 2.52 -5.28
CA LEU A 63 -0.16 3.11 -6.34
C LEU A 63 -0.82 2.88 -7.70
N CYS A 64 -0.86 3.94 -8.50
CA CYS A 64 -1.43 3.90 -9.83
C CYS A 64 -0.64 2.94 -10.70
N ARG A 65 -1.36 1.99 -11.31
CA ARG A 65 -0.83 1.07 -12.32
C ARG A 65 -1.40 1.33 -13.72
N CYS A 66 -2.56 2.00 -13.80
CA CYS A 66 -3.26 2.26 -15.05
C CYS A 66 -2.73 3.46 -15.86
N GLY A 67 -1.86 4.29 -15.28
CA GLY A 67 -1.31 5.48 -15.95
C GLY A 67 -2.27 6.69 -16.08
N LYS A 68 -3.53 6.58 -15.67
CA LYS A 68 -4.56 7.63 -15.86
C LYS A 68 -4.89 8.46 -14.62
N SER A 69 -4.30 8.15 -13.46
CA SER A 69 -4.52 8.93 -12.24
C SER A 69 -4.07 10.39 -12.39
N ALA A 70 -4.90 11.32 -11.91
CA ALA A 70 -4.54 12.72 -11.75
C ALA A 70 -3.65 12.96 -10.51
N ASN A 71 -3.63 12.03 -9.57
CA ASN A 71 -2.85 12.10 -8.33
C ASN A 71 -1.67 11.11 -8.32
N ARG A 72 -0.95 10.98 -9.44
CA ARG A 72 0.22 10.08 -9.54
C ARG A 72 1.29 10.47 -8.51
N PRO A 73 2.00 9.50 -7.90
CA PRO A 73 2.00 8.07 -8.21
C PRO A 73 0.83 7.30 -7.57
N PHE A 74 -0.04 7.96 -6.82
CA PHE A 74 -1.15 7.33 -6.11
C PHE A 74 -2.34 7.05 -7.04
N CYS A 75 -3.13 6.05 -6.67
CA CYS A 75 -4.38 5.72 -7.34
C CYS A 75 -5.52 6.61 -6.83
N ASP A 76 -6.26 7.23 -7.74
CA ASP A 76 -7.45 8.05 -7.48
C ASP A 76 -8.77 7.37 -7.91
N GLY A 77 -8.69 6.14 -8.45
CA GLY A 77 -9.85 5.39 -8.95
C GLY A 77 -10.02 5.42 -10.47
N SER A 78 -9.22 6.19 -11.20
CA SER A 78 -9.29 6.31 -12.68
C SER A 78 -9.17 4.98 -13.44
N HIS A 79 -8.59 3.94 -12.82
CA HIS A 79 -8.54 2.59 -13.41
C HIS A 79 -9.91 2.02 -13.76
N LYS A 80 -10.96 2.41 -13.02
CA LYS A 80 -12.34 1.97 -13.27
C LYS A 80 -12.93 2.64 -14.51
N THR A 81 -12.63 3.92 -14.72
CA THR A 81 -13.20 4.72 -15.82
C THR A 81 -12.40 4.58 -17.10
N CYS A 82 -11.10 4.31 -17.02
CA CYS A 82 -10.26 4.03 -18.19
C CYS A 82 -10.21 2.54 -18.57
N GLU A 83 -11.05 1.70 -17.95
CA GLU A 83 -11.19 0.27 -18.27
C GLU A 83 -9.86 -0.49 -18.26
N PHE A 84 -9.01 -0.20 -17.27
CA PHE A 84 -7.70 -0.85 -17.16
C PHE A 84 -7.86 -2.36 -16.93
N ARG A 85 -7.21 -3.17 -17.78
CA ARG A 85 -7.19 -4.64 -17.67
C ARG A 85 -5.78 -5.14 -17.36
N ALA A 86 -5.64 -5.82 -16.22
CA ALA A 86 -4.39 -6.42 -15.77
C ALA A 86 -4.68 -7.46 -14.68
N SER A 87 -5.22 -8.59 -15.10
CA SER A 87 -5.59 -9.74 -14.27
C SER A 87 -4.53 -10.86 -14.26
N GLU A 88 -3.43 -10.68 -14.98
CA GLU A 88 -2.33 -11.65 -15.04
C GLU A 88 -1.78 -11.94 -13.64
N THR A 89 -1.64 -13.22 -13.32
CA THR A 89 -1.01 -13.67 -12.08
C THR A 89 0.50 -13.69 -12.24
N ALA A 90 1.22 -13.50 -11.13
CA ALA A 90 2.66 -13.77 -11.12
C ALA A 90 2.91 -15.23 -11.54
N SER A 91 3.84 -15.44 -12.47
CA SER A 91 4.32 -16.75 -12.93
C SER A 91 5.45 -17.28 -12.07
#